data_AF-A0AAD6AG61-F1
#
_entry.id   AF-A0AAD6AG61-F1
#
_cell.length_a   1.000
_cell.length_b   1.000
_cell.length_c   1.000
_cell.angle_alpha   90.00
_cell.angle_beta   90.00
_cell.angle_gamma   90.00
#
_symmetry.space_group_name_H-M   'P 1'
#
loop_
_entity.id
_entity.type
_entity.pdbx_description
1 polymer ?
#
loop_
_entity_poly.entity_id
_entity_poly.type
_entity_poly.pdbx_seq_one_letter_code
_entity_poly.pdbx_strand_id
1 'polypeptide(L)' 'VPERFLEVSQVTLREFFNAIVAGKDADPSWKKAIYKVICKLDHDVPDVFKSPNCLQELLHD' A
#
# COMPACT_ATOMS: atom_id res chain seq x y z
N VAL A 1 1.63 10.65 9.11
CA VAL A 1 1.48 9.58 8.07
C VAL A 1 0.17 9.84 7.36
N PRO A 2 0.10 9.78 6.02
CA PRO A 2 -1.14 10.03 5.28
C PRO A 2 -2.26 9.04 5.67
N GLU A 3 -3.50 9.49 5.74
CA GLU A 3 -4.66 8.65 6.08
C GLU A 3 -4.78 7.43 5.15
N ARG A 4 -4.60 7.66 3.85
CA ARG A 4 -4.61 6.60 2.83
C ARG A 4 -3.60 5.48 3.12
N PHE A 5 -2.45 5.79 3.70
CA PHE A 5 -1.48 4.75 4.08
C PHE A 5 -2.03 3.85 5.19
N LEU A 6 -2.75 4.42 6.17
CA LEU A 6 -3.38 3.67 7.24
C LEU A 6 -4.49 2.76 6.70
N GLU A 7 -5.30 3.26 5.76
CA GLU A 7 -6.35 2.48 5.09
C GLU A 7 -5.77 1.27 4.35
N VAL A 8 -4.75 1.50 3.50
CA VAL A 8 -4.08 0.43 2.74
C VAL A 8 -3.42 -0.56 3.69
N SER A 9 -2.80 -0.09 4.77
CA SER A 9 -2.18 -0.95 5.79
C SER A 9 -3.22 -1.83 6.50
N GLN A 10 -4.38 -1.26 6.85
CA GLN A 10 -5.46 -2.01 7.50
C GLN A 10 -6.03 -3.10 6.58
N VAL A 11 -6.28 -2.78 5.31
CA VAL A 11 -6.74 -3.78 4.32
C VAL A 11 -5.67 -4.85 4.12
N THR A 12 -4.42 -4.45 3.98
CA THR A 12 -3.28 -5.38 3.82
C THR A 12 -3.23 -6.38 4.97
N LEU A 13 -3.22 -5.90 6.22
CA LEU A 13 -3.17 -6.75 7.40
C LEU A 13 -4.37 -7.70 7.47
N ARG A 14 -5.57 -7.23 7.11
CA ARG A 14 -6.78 -8.06 7.04
C ARG A 14 -6.62 -9.21 6.05
N GLU A 15 -6.13 -8.93 4.84
CA GLU A 15 -5.92 -9.95 3.80
C GLU A 15 -4.88 -10.99 4.23
N PHE A 16 -3.75 -10.55 4.80
CA PHE A 16 -2.73 -11.44 5.35
C PHE A 16 -3.28 -12.31 6.47
N PHE A 17 -3.98 -11.72 7.44
CA PHE A 17 -4.59 -12.44 8.56
C PHE A 17 -5.58 -13.49 8.07
N ASN A 18 -6.48 -13.12 7.14
CA ASN A 18 -7.48 -14.04 6.59
C ASN A 18 -6.81 -15.20 5.83
N ALA A 19 -5.75 -14.94 5.08
CA ALA A 19 -5.02 -15.98 4.36
C ALA A 19 -4.39 -17.00 5.32
N ILE A 20 -3.75 -16.54 6.39
CA ILE A 20 -3.12 -17.41 7.40
C ILE A 20 -4.18 -18.22 8.16
N VAL A 21 -5.25 -17.57 8.63
CA VAL A 21 -6.34 -18.26 9.35
C VAL A 21 -7.02 -19.32 8.47
N ALA A 22 -7.10 -19.09 7.16
CA ALA A 22 -7.65 -20.04 6.20
C ALA A 22 -6.63 -21.08 5.69
N GLY A 23 -5.38 -21.06 6.18
CA GLY A 23 -4.30 -21.97 5.75
C GLY A 23 -3.86 -21.78 4.30
N LYS A 24 -4.18 -20.64 3.68
CA LYS A 24 -3.81 -20.33 2.28
C LYS A 24 -2.33 -19.96 2.15
N ASP A 25 -1.68 -19.59 3.25
CA ASP A 25 -0.28 -19.20 3.31
C ASP A 25 0.72 -20.32 3.01
N ALA A 26 0.26 -21.58 3.02
CA ALA A 26 1.03 -22.73 2.59
C ALA A 26 1.26 -22.78 1.06
N ASP A 27 0.41 -22.14 0.25
CA ASP A 27 0.61 -22.04 -1.20
C ASP A 27 1.69 -21.01 -1.50
N PRO A 28 2.79 -21.33 -2.23
CA PRO A 28 3.88 -20.37 -2.49
C PRO A 28 3.45 -19.04 -3.13
N SER A 29 2.31 -19.02 -3.82
CA SER A 29 1.76 -17.87 -4.53
C SER A 29 0.72 -17.07 -3.75
N TRP A 30 0.40 -17.44 -2.50
CA TRP A 30 -0.67 -16.83 -1.71
C TRP A 30 -0.62 -15.30 -1.63
N LYS A 31 0.59 -14.74 -1.48
CA LYS A 31 0.82 -13.29 -1.44
C LYS A 31 0.45 -12.59 -2.75
N LYS A 32 0.47 -13.30 -3.89
CA LYS A 32 0.10 -12.73 -5.20
C LYS A 32 -1.36 -12.30 -5.24
N ALA A 33 -2.25 -13.02 -4.55
CA ALA A 33 -3.64 -12.61 -4.41
C ALA A 33 -3.76 -11.31 -3.58
N ILE A 34 -2.98 -11.22 -2.50
CA ILE A 34 -2.95 -10.04 -1.63
C ILE A 34 -2.37 -8.81 -2.37
N TYR A 35 -1.26 -8.97 -3.08
CA TYR A 35 -0.67 -7.90 -3.89
C TYR A 35 -1.62 -7.39 -4.97
N LYS A 36 -2.45 -8.27 -5.56
CA LYS A 36 -3.49 -7.85 -6.52
C LYS A 36 -4.60 -7.01 -5.88
N VAL A 37 -4.87 -7.18 -4.59
CA VAL A 37 -5.82 -6.33 -3.85
C VAL A 37 -5.16 -4.99 -3.55
N ILE A 38 -3.95 -5.00 -2.98
CA ILE A 38 -3.23 -3.79 -2.56
C ILE A 38 -2.93 -2.88 -3.75
N CYS A 39 -2.50 -3.43 -4.89
CA CYS A 39 -2.16 -2.65 -6.08
C CYS A 39 -3.36 -1.83 -6.63
N LYS A 40 -4.60 -2.26 -6.37
CA LYS A 40 -5.80 -1.48 -6.74
C LYS A 40 -6.06 -0.29 -5.84
N LEU A 41 -5.39 -0.24 -4.69
CA LEU A 41 -5.49 0.84 -3.71
C LEU A 41 -4.32 1.81 -3.83
N ASP A 42 -3.33 1.52 -4.67
CA ASP A 42 -2.22 2.43 -4.94
C ASP A 42 -2.73 3.73 -5.57
N HIS A 43 -2.13 4.83 -5.16
CA HIS A 43 -2.30 6.13 -5.79
C HIS A 43 -1.00 6.52 -6.48
N ASP A 44 -1.13 7.37 -7.50
CA ASP A 44 0.04 7.95 -8.15
C ASP A 44 0.87 8.73 -7.12
N VAL A 45 2.19 8.59 -7.24
CA VAL A 45 3.13 9.37 -6.43
C VAL A 45 3.02 10.82 -6.89
N PRO A 46 2.77 11.78 -5.97
CA PRO A 46 2.64 13.19 -6.33
C PRO A 46 3.84 13.71 -7.14
N ASP A 47 3.58 14.49 -8.19
CA ASP A 47 4.61 14.97 -9.12
C ASP A 47 5.67 15.86 -8.45
N VAL A 48 5.32 16.55 -7.37
CA VAL A 48 6.25 17.36 -6.56
C VAL A 48 7.47 16.55 -6.12
N PHE A 49 7.32 15.25 -5.89
CA PHE A 49 8.44 14.37 -5.51
C PHE A 49 9.46 14.17 -6.63
N LYS A 50 9.11 14.50 -7.89
CA LYS A 50 10.04 14.47 -9.03
C LYS A 50 10.86 15.77 -9.15
N SER A 51 10.44 16.85 -8.49
CA SER A 51 11.12 18.14 -8.56
C SER A 51 12.45 18.11 -7.78
N PRO A 52 13.55 18.67 -8.32
CA PRO A 52 14.77 18.92 -7.55
C PRO A 52 14.53 19.83 -6.33
N ASN A 53 13.46 20.64 -6.38
CA ASN A 53 13.06 21.57 -5.32
C ASN A 53 11.91 21.01 -4.46
N CYS A 54 11.65 19.69 -4.52
CA CYS A 54 10.57 18.98 -3.83
C CYS A 54 10.33 19.48 -2.39
N LEU A 55 11.38 19.58 -1.56
CA LEU A 55 11.24 20.01 -0.16
C LEU A 55 10.73 21.44 -0.02
N GLN A 56 11.12 22.33 -0.93
CA GLN A 56 10.69 23.73 -0.89
C GLN A 56 9.23 23.85 -1.32
N GLU A 57 8.83 23.14 -2.38
CA GLU A 57 7.43 23.08 -2.85
C GLU A 57 6.50 22.46 -1.79
N LEU A 58 6.92 21.39 -1.11
CA LEU A 58 6.14 20.74 -0.03
C LEU A 58 5.98 21.59 1.24
N LEU A 59 6.83 22.58 1.47
CA LEU A 59 6.78 23.45 2.65
C LEU A 59 6.00 24.75 2.41
N HIS A 60 5.60 25.01 1.16
CA HIS A 60 4.87 26.22 0.75
C HIS A 60 3.36 26.01 0.56
N ASP A 61 2.87 24.77 0.67
CA ASP A 61 1.45 24.38 0.78
C ASP A 61 1.05 24.12 2.24
#